data_AF-A0A954Y9Z4-F1
#
_entry.id   AF-A0A954Y9Z4-F1
#
_cell.length_a   1.000
_cell.length_b   1.000
_cell.length_c   1.000
_cell.angle_alpha   90.00
_cell.angle_beta   90.00
_cell.angle_gamma   90.00
#
_symmetry.space_group_name_H-M   'P 1'
#
loop_
_entity.id
_entity.type
_entity.pdbx_description
1 polymer ?
#
loop_
_entity_poly.entity_id
_entity_poly.type
_entity_poly.pdbx_seq_one_letter_code
_entity_poly.pdbx_strand_id
1 'polypeptide(L)'
;VAFMHDMLGYVHSTQLSQEAIHAPTTESIQQGAGEWGFYSVQAELRMQGPLGLQTFNSMGALDWLASLPDVDPERLAVTGGSSGATQTLMLCAVDNRPRVAFPVVMVSTAMQGGCPCENACCLRMGGVSNVEFAALMAPKPLGIASANDWTHDFAEDGYPELQKLYRMLGAGDHLMHASFIQYPHNYNQASRHAMYPWLARWLDLPADTPLTEREFEPLSQTEMTVWDADHPAPSGGRRHEVALMQAMDKQSRGLIESLTPRDATSLHEFRRVIGGAFEVLLDKRNLDAGQVAIEIKSREPQDGYRVEKALVKRGDGQPVLDAALLRPEVTRGAVLWLSQQGTKGLFDPSGTPRSQVLRLLDAGIAVLGVDLLAQPQPTGFQAPAVPGMRPVASLTYGYNPTLVASRVGDATAALVALRGHTGGVRVGVVGAAGAASYTTGLAAVERDRIDAVLIDTQGFRFDRLASWRDPDFVPGAVKYGDLPGLLALYSPRPLVVANETPKRLGLTIAAYSVDKQQDQLQALAGAGGFDSGIGELIQALTQ
;
A
#
# COMPACT_ATOMS: atom_id res chain seq x y z
N VAL A 1 -18.81 -9.97 31.25
CA VAL A 1 -18.62 -11.13 30.33
C VAL A 1 -17.20 -11.08 29.80
N ALA A 2 -16.51 -12.22 29.68
CA ALA A 2 -15.23 -12.32 28.97
C ALA A 2 -15.40 -13.28 27.79
N PHE A 3 -14.93 -12.89 26.61
CA PHE A 3 -14.98 -13.70 25.40
C PHE A 3 -13.58 -13.86 24.82
N MET A 4 -13.19 -15.10 24.56
CA MET A 4 -11.95 -15.45 23.90
C MET A 4 -12.32 -16.14 22.58
N HIS A 5 -11.68 -15.75 21.49
CA HIS A 5 -11.86 -16.40 20.20
C HIS A 5 -10.50 -16.79 19.62
N ASP A 6 -10.52 -17.84 18.80
CA ASP A 6 -9.32 -18.39 18.20
C ASP A 6 -8.81 -17.51 17.07
N MET A 7 -7.49 -17.38 16.98
CA MET A 7 -6.81 -16.85 15.80
C MET A 7 -6.79 -17.90 14.70
N LEU A 8 -6.63 -17.46 13.45
CA LEU A 8 -6.70 -18.36 12.29
C LEU A 8 -5.67 -19.48 12.39
N GLY A 9 -6.07 -20.73 12.18
CA GLY A 9 -5.20 -21.89 12.25
C GLY A 9 -4.87 -22.39 13.65
N TYR A 10 -5.55 -21.88 14.69
CA TYR A 10 -5.44 -22.36 16.07
C TYR A 10 -6.74 -22.97 16.58
N VAL A 11 -6.60 -23.93 17.49
CA VAL A 11 -7.68 -24.58 18.25
C VAL A 11 -8.87 -25.01 17.37
N HIS A 12 -10.01 -24.30 17.38
CA HIS A 12 -11.21 -24.66 16.61
C HIS A 12 -11.31 -23.93 15.27
N SER A 13 -10.50 -22.90 15.04
CA SER A 13 -10.42 -22.16 13.77
C SER A 13 -9.55 -22.92 12.74
N THR A 14 -9.94 -24.15 12.39
CA THR A 14 -9.13 -25.10 11.60
C THR A 14 -9.48 -25.15 10.11
N GLN A 15 -10.48 -24.39 9.64
CA GLN A 15 -10.82 -24.32 8.21
C GLN A 15 -9.64 -23.82 7.37
N LEU A 16 -8.79 -22.99 7.96
CA LEU A 16 -7.49 -22.55 7.44
C LEU A 16 -6.41 -23.21 8.28
N SER A 17 -5.45 -23.89 7.65
CA SER A 17 -4.42 -24.62 8.39
C SER A 17 -3.41 -23.67 9.04
N GLN A 18 -2.80 -24.10 10.14
CA GLN A 18 -1.73 -23.34 10.79
C GLN A 18 -0.57 -23.05 9.83
N GLU A 19 -0.23 -24.00 8.95
CA GLU A 19 0.80 -23.81 7.92
C GLU A 19 0.42 -22.70 6.94
N ALA A 20 -0.81 -22.72 6.40
CA ALA A 20 -1.29 -21.74 5.43
C ALA A 20 -1.30 -20.31 5.99
N ILE A 21 -1.45 -20.15 7.31
CA ILE A 21 -1.49 -18.83 7.95
C ILE A 21 -0.12 -18.41 8.48
N HIS A 22 0.60 -19.30 9.17
CA HIS A 22 1.76 -18.93 9.99
C HIS A 22 3.09 -19.39 9.41
N ALA A 23 3.10 -20.35 8.49
CA ALA A 23 4.32 -20.92 7.91
C ALA A 23 4.16 -21.18 6.40
N PRO A 24 3.83 -20.15 5.59
CA PRO A 24 3.58 -20.36 4.18
C PRO A 24 4.83 -20.90 3.48
N THR A 25 4.63 -21.97 2.72
CA THR A 25 5.61 -22.60 1.83
C THR A 25 5.47 -22.04 0.42
N THR A 26 6.49 -22.25 -0.43
CA THR A 26 6.42 -21.90 -1.86
C THR A 26 5.17 -22.49 -2.53
N GLU A 27 4.80 -23.72 -2.17
CA GLU A 27 3.61 -24.39 -2.69
C GLU A 27 2.30 -23.72 -2.25
N SER A 28 2.21 -23.28 -0.98
CA SER A 28 1.04 -22.53 -0.49
C SER A 28 0.90 -21.14 -1.13
N ILE A 29 2.03 -20.53 -1.53
CA ILE A 29 2.13 -19.19 -2.15
C ILE A 29 1.82 -19.26 -3.66
N GLN A 30 2.32 -20.28 -4.36
CA GLN A 30 2.27 -20.38 -5.82
C GLN A 30 1.04 -21.14 -6.30
N GLN A 31 -0.07 -20.44 -6.57
CA GLN A 31 -1.15 -20.98 -7.41
C GLN A 31 -1.72 -19.88 -8.32
N GLY A 32 -1.96 -20.22 -9.59
CA GLY A 32 -2.14 -19.29 -10.71
C GLY A 32 -3.38 -18.42 -10.67
N ALA A 33 -3.58 -17.61 -11.72
CA ALA A 33 -4.55 -16.52 -11.80
C ALA A 33 -6.05 -16.89 -11.62
N GLY A 34 -6.40 -18.17 -11.45
CA GLY A 34 -7.78 -18.64 -11.27
C GLY A 34 -8.10 -19.27 -9.89
N GLU A 35 -7.09 -19.74 -9.16
CA GLU A 35 -7.26 -20.42 -7.86
C GLU A 35 -6.15 -19.95 -6.92
N TRP A 36 -6.37 -18.83 -6.25
CA TRP A 36 -5.38 -18.21 -5.38
C TRP A 36 -5.76 -18.31 -3.91
N GLY A 37 -4.75 -18.41 -3.05
CA GLY A 37 -4.87 -18.35 -1.60
C GLY A 37 -4.01 -17.24 -1.02
N PHE A 38 -3.83 -17.26 0.30
CA PHE A 38 -3.02 -16.25 0.99
C PHE A 38 -1.59 -16.18 0.44
N TYR A 39 -0.99 -15.00 0.55
CA TYR A 39 0.40 -14.71 0.15
C TYR A 39 0.71 -14.84 -1.34
N SER A 40 -0.23 -15.32 -2.16
CA SER A 40 -0.12 -15.30 -3.61
C SER A 40 -0.11 -13.87 -4.15
N VAL A 41 0.48 -13.68 -5.33
CA VAL A 41 0.46 -12.38 -6.03
C VAL A 41 -0.97 -11.87 -6.23
N GLN A 42 -1.92 -12.75 -6.54
CA GLN A 42 -3.32 -12.36 -6.77
C GLN A 42 -4.05 -11.94 -5.49
N ALA A 43 -3.72 -12.54 -4.34
CA ALA A 43 -4.21 -12.12 -3.04
C ALA A 43 -3.68 -10.73 -2.67
N GLU A 44 -2.38 -10.50 -2.84
CA GLU A 44 -1.74 -9.21 -2.52
C GLU A 44 -2.22 -8.08 -3.44
N LEU A 45 -2.40 -8.35 -4.74
CA LEU A 45 -3.03 -7.42 -5.70
C LEU A 45 -4.47 -7.06 -5.33
N ARG A 46 -5.10 -7.83 -4.44
CA ARG A 46 -6.46 -7.61 -3.92
C ARG A 46 -6.51 -7.20 -2.45
N MET A 47 -5.35 -6.96 -1.81
CA MET A 47 -5.24 -6.69 -0.37
C MET A 47 -5.90 -7.78 0.50
N GLN A 48 -5.73 -9.05 0.12
CA GLN A 48 -6.23 -10.20 0.86
C GLN A 48 -5.09 -10.83 1.65
N GLY A 49 -5.16 -10.80 2.98
CA GLY A 49 -4.11 -11.34 3.84
C GLY A 49 -4.64 -11.75 5.21
N PRO A 50 -3.93 -12.63 5.95
CA PRO A 50 -4.43 -13.12 7.23
C PRO A 50 -4.54 -12.05 8.31
N LEU A 51 -3.67 -11.03 8.32
CA LEU A 51 -3.78 -9.90 9.26
C LEU A 51 -5.16 -9.23 9.16
N GLY A 52 -5.57 -8.90 7.93
CA GLY A 52 -6.86 -8.26 7.67
C GLY A 52 -8.04 -9.14 8.02
N LEU A 53 -7.97 -10.45 7.73
CA LEU A 53 -9.03 -11.38 8.09
C LEU A 53 -9.14 -11.59 9.61
N GLN A 54 -8.01 -11.69 10.33
CA GLN A 54 -8.00 -11.75 11.80
C GLN A 54 -8.58 -10.47 12.42
N THR A 55 -8.24 -9.30 11.87
CA THR A 55 -8.78 -8.02 12.33
C THR A 55 -10.27 -7.94 12.07
N PHE A 56 -10.74 -8.38 10.89
CA PHE A 56 -12.16 -8.46 10.55
C PHE A 56 -12.92 -9.42 11.49
N ASN A 57 -12.36 -10.58 11.79
CA ASN A 57 -12.93 -11.50 12.77
C ASN A 57 -13.01 -10.87 14.16
N SER A 58 -12.00 -10.07 14.55
CA SER A 58 -11.99 -9.36 15.82
C SER A 58 -13.08 -8.28 15.89
N MET A 59 -13.35 -7.58 14.79
CA MET A 59 -14.48 -6.65 14.70
C MET A 59 -15.82 -7.38 14.81
N GLY A 60 -15.99 -8.52 14.11
CA GLY A 60 -17.18 -9.35 14.22
C GLY A 60 -17.37 -9.94 15.62
N ALA A 61 -16.28 -10.29 16.31
CA ALA A 61 -16.30 -10.69 17.70
C ALA A 61 -16.79 -9.56 18.62
N LEU A 62 -16.37 -8.32 18.38
CA LEU A 62 -16.91 -7.15 19.09
C LEU A 62 -18.40 -6.93 18.80
N ASP A 63 -18.83 -7.05 17.53
CA ASP A 63 -20.26 -6.93 17.16
C ASP A 63 -21.11 -7.92 17.93
N TRP A 64 -20.68 -9.19 17.95
CA TRP A 64 -21.39 -10.24 18.68
C TRP A 64 -21.36 -10.01 20.19
N LEU A 65 -20.19 -9.71 20.77
CA LEU A 65 -20.05 -9.49 22.21
C LEU A 65 -20.93 -8.33 22.67
N ALA A 66 -20.93 -7.22 21.93
CA ALA A 66 -21.74 -6.03 22.21
C ALA A 66 -23.25 -6.27 22.06
N SER A 67 -23.67 -7.34 21.37
CA SER A 67 -25.08 -7.69 21.20
C SER A 67 -25.66 -8.50 22.36
N LEU A 68 -24.82 -9.02 23.27
CA LEU A 68 -25.28 -9.84 24.38
C LEU A 68 -26.01 -8.98 25.43
N PRO A 69 -27.13 -9.46 26.01
CA PRO A 69 -27.96 -8.68 26.93
C PRO A 69 -27.22 -8.24 28.21
N ASP A 70 -26.19 -9.00 28.61
CA ASP A 70 -25.41 -8.76 29.83
C ASP A 70 -24.09 -8.01 29.54
N VAL A 71 -23.92 -7.46 28.34
CA VAL A 71 -22.76 -6.67 27.93
C VAL A 71 -23.15 -5.22 27.72
N ASP A 72 -22.38 -4.32 28.31
CA ASP A 72 -22.46 -2.90 28.03
C ASP A 72 -21.53 -2.54 26.85
N PRO A 73 -22.07 -2.14 25.69
CA PRO A 73 -21.27 -1.87 24.49
C PRO A 73 -20.36 -0.64 24.65
N GLU A 74 -20.58 0.21 25.64
CA GLU A 74 -19.74 1.39 25.92
C GLU A 74 -18.57 1.08 26.87
N ARG A 75 -18.50 -0.15 27.39
CA ARG A 75 -17.48 -0.60 28.35
C ARG A 75 -16.80 -1.89 27.87
N LEU A 76 -16.20 -1.80 26.69
CA LEU A 76 -15.46 -2.91 26.07
C LEU A 76 -13.95 -2.77 26.32
N ALA A 77 -13.31 -3.89 26.67
CA ALA A 77 -11.87 -4.01 26.82
C ALA A 77 -11.32 -5.04 25.84
N VAL A 78 -10.10 -4.81 25.33
CA VAL A 78 -9.41 -5.74 24.42
C VAL A 78 -7.99 -5.99 24.94
N THR A 79 -7.59 -7.26 24.93
CA THR A 79 -6.24 -7.67 25.31
C THR A 79 -5.81 -8.91 24.52
N GLY A 80 -4.50 -9.06 24.34
CA GLY A 80 -3.88 -10.23 23.74
C GLY A 80 -2.37 -10.22 23.99
N GLY A 81 -1.76 -11.40 23.93
CA GLY A 81 -0.31 -11.57 24.06
C GLY A 81 0.35 -11.84 22.71
N SER A 82 1.56 -11.31 22.48
CA SER A 82 2.34 -11.57 21.26
C SER A 82 1.56 -11.22 19.98
N SER A 83 1.32 -12.15 19.05
CA SER A 83 0.48 -11.88 17.86
C SER A 83 -0.96 -11.44 18.21
N GLY A 84 -1.49 -11.83 19.38
CA GLY A 84 -2.76 -11.32 19.91
C GLY A 84 -2.67 -9.86 20.34
N ALA A 85 -1.50 -9.40 20.79
CA ALA A 85 -1.27 -7.98 21.03
C ALA A 85 -1.20 -7.21 19.69
N THR A 86 -0.59 -7.78 18.65
CA THR A 86 -0.66 -7.20 17.28
C THR A 86 -2.13 -7.02 16.86
N GLN A 87 -2.99 -8.03 17.06
CA GLN A 87 -4.42 -7.91 16.75
C GLN A 87 -5.14 -6.90 17.64
N THR A 88 -4.78 -6.80 18.93
CA THR A 88 -5.31 -5.77 19.84
C THR A 88 -5.02 -4.36 19.31
N LEU A 89 -3.78 -4.12 18.86
CA LEU A 89 -3.36 -2.85 18.27
C LEU A 89 -4.12 -2.56 16.98
N MET A 90 -4.19 -3.52 16.05
CA MET A 90 -4.90 -3.35 14.78
C MET A 90 -6.39 -3.08 14.98
N LEU A 91 -7.04 -3.82 15.88
CA LEU A 91 -8.45 -3.62 16.21
C LEU A 91 -8.70 -2.22 16.76
N CYS A 92 -7.89 -1.77 17.74
CA CYS A 92 -8.05 -0.44 18.32
C CYS A 92 -7.74 0.70 17.32
N ALA A 93 -6.94 0.43 16.28
CA ALA A 93 -6.65 1.39 15.22
C ALA A 93 -7.82 1.59 14.25
N VAL A 94 -8.65 0.55 14.03
CA VAL A 94 -9.73 0.58 13.02
C VAL A 94 -11.14 0.59 13.63
N ASP A 95 -11.26 0.31 14.93
CA ASP A 95 -12.54 0.27 15.64
C ASP A 95 -12.47 1.14 16.91
N ASN A 96 -13.41 2.08 17.02
CA ASN A 96 -13.43 3.05 18.10
C ASN A 96 -14.26 2.60 19.31
N ARG A 97 -14.79 1.37 19.34
CA ARG A 97 -15.57 0.84 20.47
C ARG A 97 -14.73 0.40 21.68
N PRO A 98 -13.51 -0.16 21.54
CA PRO A 98 -12.66 -0.45 22.69
C PRO A 98 -12.45 0.80 23.54
N ARG A 99 -12.85 0.73 24.81
CA ARG A 99 -12.70 1.79 25.80
C ARG A 99 -11.32 1.75 26.45
N VAL A 100 -10.77 0.54 26.61
CA VAL A 100 -9.44 0.31 27.19
C VAL A 100 -8.77 -0.88 26.50
N ALA A 101 -7.46 -0.78 26.29
CA ALA A 101 -6.66 -1.85 25.70
C ALA A 101 -5.50 -2.27 26.61
N PHE A 102 -5.12 -3.55 26.53
CA PHE A 102 -3.98 -4.09 27.26
C PHE A 102 -3.13 -5.06 26.39
N PRO A 103 -2.37 -4.58 25.39
CA PRO A 103 -1.43 -5.42 24.65
C PRO A 103 -0.26 -5.91 25.53
N VAL A 104 0.09 -7.19 25.38
CA VAL A 104 1.14 -7.85 26.19
C VAL A 104 2.24 -8.41 25.29
N VAL A 105 3.49 -8.12 25.62
CA VAL A 105 4.73 -8.65 25.01
C VAL A 105 4.84 -8.49 23.48
N MET A 106 4.43 -7.34 22.93
CA MET A 106 4.60 -7.02 21.50
C MET A 106 4.98 -5.57 21.18
N VAL A 107 4.52 -4.59 21.97
CA VAL A 107 4.85 -3.18 21.69
C VAL A 107 6.33 -2.96 21.95
N SER A 108 7.09 -2.74 20.87
CA SER A 108 8.50 -2.40 20.93
C SER A 108 9.00 -1.69 19.68
N THR A 109 10.21 -1.15 19.79
CA THR A 109 10.98 -0.56 18.69
C THR A 109 11.72 -1.63 17.87
N ALA A 110 12.09 -2.76 18.51
CA ALA A 110 13.01 -3.75 17.95
C ALA A 110 12.36 -4.84 17.08
N MET A 111 11.08 -5.17 17.32
CA MET A 111 10.39 -6.26 16.60
C MET A 111 8.95 -5.86 16.27
N GLN A 112 8.56 -6.07 15.02
CA GLN A 112 7.31 -5.55 14.46
C GLN A 112 6.32 -6.66 14.07
N GLY A 113 6.55 -7.89 14.55
CA GLY A 113 5.77 -9.09 14.20
C GLY A 113 6.51 -9.97 13.19
N GLY A 114 6.93 -11.15 13.63
CA GLY A 114 7.75 -12.08 12.84
C GLY A 114 6.92 -13.03 11.98
N CYS A 115 5.63 -13.16 12.29
CA CYS A 115 4.73 -13.99 11.51
C CYS A 115 4.15 -13.19 10.33
N PRO A 116 4.04 -13.79 9.12
CA PRO A 116 3.30 -13.20 8.02
C PRO A 116 1.85 -12.80 8.37
N CYS A 117 1.21 -13.46 9.34
CA CYS A 117 -0.15 -13.11 9.78
C CYS A 117 -0.24 -11.81 10.58
N GLU A 118 0.89 -11.23 10.96
CA GLU A 118 1.02 -9.95 11.69
C GLU A 118 1.35 -8.78 10.74
N ASN A 119 1.47 -9.05 9.44
CA ASN A 119 1.99 -8.12 8.45
C ASN A 119 1.07 -8.05 7.23
N ALA A 120 1.05 -6.88 6.60
CA ALA A 120 0.40 -6.63 5.31
C ALA A 120 1.26 -5.66 4.49
N CYS A 121 1.16 -5.72 3.17
CA CYS A 121 1.79 -4.70 2.32
C CYS A 121 1.29 -3.30 2.71
N CYS A 122 2.19 -2.31 2.66
CA CYS A 122 1.96 -0.91 3.03
C CYS A 122 1.63 -0.64 4.51
N LEU A 123 1.76 -1.62 5.41
CA LEU A 123 1.40 -1.46 6.82
C LEU A 123 2.30 -0.47 7.57
N ARG A 124 3.60 -0.47 7.28
CA ARG A 124 4.65 0.25 8.03
C ARG A 124 5.46 1.21 7.16
N MET A 125 4.81 1.79 6.16
CA MET A 125 5.42 2.81 5.31
C MET A 125 5.87 4.02 6.13
N GLY A 126 6.96 4.67 5.74
CA GLY A 126 7.48 5.84 6.45
C GLY A 126 8.12 5.54 7.82
N GLY A 127 8.33 4.28 8.17
CA GLY A 127 8.93 3.88 9.44
C GLY A 127 7.93 3.62 10.56
N VAL A 128 6.64 3.51 10.24
CA VAL A 128 5.58 3.26 11.23
C VAL A 128 5.86 1.96 12.01
N SER A 129 5.75 2.02 13.34
CA SER A 129 6.05 0.92 14.25
C SER A 129 4.85 0.50 15.12
N ASN A 130 5.00 -0.59 15.87
CA ASN A 130 4.05 -1.01 16.90
C ASN A 130 3.84 0.06 17.98
N VAL A 131 4.83 0.95 18.20
CA VAL A 131 4.69 2.09 19.11
C VAL A 131 3.69 3.11 18.54
N GLU A 132 3.73 3.40 17.24
CA GLU A 132 2.75 4.29 16.59
C GLU A 132 1.37 3.66 16.49
N PHE A 133 1.27 2.33 16.27
CA PHE A 133 -0.03 1.67 16.35
C PHE A 133 -0.62 1.72 17.76
N ALA A 134 0.21 1.58 18.80
CA ALA A 134 -0.22 1.79 20.18
C ALA A 134 -0.65 3.25 20.44
N ALA A 135 0.02 4.21 19.81
CA ALA A 135 -0.31 5.63 19.91
C ALA A 135 -1.70 5.96 19.35
N LEU A 136 -2.23 5.19 18.38
CA LEU A 136 -3.59 5.39 17.84
C LEU A 136 -4.71 5.16 18.87
N MET A 137 -4.41 4.50 19.99
CA MET A 137 -5.36 4.39 21.10
C MET A 137 -5.54 5.71 21.86
N ALA A 138 -4.57 6.63 21.77
CA ALA A 138 -4.63 7.89 22.50
C ALA A 138 -5.84 8.74 22.05
N PRO A 139 -6.55 9.41 22.97
CA PRO A 139 -6.25 9.55 24.40
C PRO A 139 -6.91 8.47 25.28
N LYS A 140 -7.44 7.38 24.72
CA LYS A 140 -8.11 6.35 25.53
C LYS A 140 -7.12 5.55 26.38
N PRO A 141 -7.58 4.98 27.50
CA PRO A 141 -6.77 4.14 28.36
C PRO A 141 -6.02 3.00 27.65
N LEU A 142 -4.70 2.99 27.80
CA LEU A 142 -3.79 1.98 27.28
C LEU A 142 -2.84 1.48 28.38
N GLY A 143 -2.90 0.19 28.67
CA GLY A 143 -1.90 -0.49 29.50
C GLY A 143 -1.01 -1.38 28.64
N ILE A 144 0.28 -1.42 28.91
CA ILE A 144 1.23 -2.24 28.15
C ILE A 144 2.03 -3.09 29.13
N ALA A 145 2.28 -4.37 28.80
CA ALA A 145 3.19 -5.21 29.57
C ALA A 145 4.36 -5.71 28.70
N SER A 146 5.58 -5.66 29.25
CA SER A 146 6.80 -6.17 28.59
C SER A 146 7.41 -7.35 29.36
N ALA A 147 8.26 -8.13 28.68
CA ALA A 147 8.96 -9.28 29.22
C ALA A 147 10.43 -9.31 28.73
N ASN A 148 11.18 -10.34 29.12
CA ASN A 148 12.55 -10.59 28.63
C ASN A 148 12.52 -11.14 27.21
N ASP A 149 12.17 -10.28 26.27
CA ASP A 149 12.11 -10.54 24.83
C ASP A 149 12.35 -9.22 24.07
N TRP A 150 11.88 -9.11 22.83
CA TRP A 150 11.98 -7.88 22.04
C TRP A 150 11.31 -6.64 22.66
N THR A 151 10.53 -6.79 23.74
CA THR A 151 9.94 -5.69 24.52
C THR A 151 10.77 -5.27 25.74
N HIS A 152 11.92 -5.91 25.98
CA HIS A 152 12.78 -5.64 27.14
C HIS A 152 13.10 -4.15 27.31
N ASP A 153 13.56 -3.50 26.23
CA ASP A 153 14.02 -2.11 26.24
C ASP A 153 12.89 -1.09 26.08
N PHE A 154 11.62 -1.54 25.99
CA PHE A 154 10.47 -0.67 25.70
C PHE A 154 10.32 0.48 26.72
N ALA A 155 10.68 0.25 27.99
CA ALA A 155 10.65 1.29 29.02
C ALA A 155 11.55 2.49 28.67
N GLU A 156 12.65 2.24 27.97
CA GLU A 156 13.70 3.21 27.65
C GLU A 156 13.50 3.83 26.26
N ASP A 157 13.07 3.04 25.27
CA ASP A 157 13.12 3.46 23.86
C ASP A 157 11.75 3.71 23.19
N GLY A 158 10.65 3.16 23.71
CA GLY A 158 9.32 3.29 23.12
C GLY A 158 8.30 3.99 24.02
N TYR A 159 8.26 3.62 25.30
CA TYR A 159 7.31 4.15 26.28
C TYR A 159 7.41 5.68 26.47
N PRO A 160 8.61 6.32 26.49
CA PRO A 160 8.71 7.77 26.65
C PRO A 160 7.98 8.57 25.57
N GLU A 161 7.96 8.08 24.33
CA GLU A 161 7.24 8.73 23.22
C GLU A 161 5.71 8.67 23.41
N LEU A 162 5.18 7.51 23.86
CA LEU A 162 3.77 7.41 24.24
C LEU A 162 3.43 8.33 25.41
N GLN A 163 4.27 8.39 26.45
CA GLN A 163 4.04 9.30 27.56
C GLN A 163 3.99 10.76 27.13
N LYS A 164 4.86 11.16 26.19
CA LYS A 164 4.86 12.51 25.62
C LYS A 164 3.54 12.79 24.92
N LEU A 165 3.07 11.88 24.06
CA LEU A 165 1.79 12.01 23.37
C LEU A 165 0.62 12.12 24.35
N TYR A 166 0.49 11.20 25.30
CA TYR A 166 -0.63 11.20 26.26
C TYR A 166 -0.64 12.45 27.13
N ARG A 167 0.53 12.96 27.55
CA ARG A 167 0.63 14.25 28.25
C ARG A 167 0.20 15.43 27.37
N MET A 168 0.60 15.46 26.10
CA MET A 168 0.18 16.50 25.15
C MET A 168 -1.33 16.53 24.97
N LEU A 169 -1.99 15.37 25.03
CA LEU A 169 -3.45 15.24 24.92
C LEU A 169 -4.18 15.45 26.26
N GLY A 170 -3.48 15.76 27.35
CA GLY A 170 -4.07 15.93 28.69
C GLY A 170 -4.54 14.63 29.34
N ALA A 171 -4.12 13.48 28.82
CA ALA A 171 -4.53 12.14 29.25
C ALA A 171 -3.36 11.34 29.85
N GLY A 172 -2.43 12.01 30.54
CA GLY A 172 -1.20 11.39 31.04
C GLY A 172 -1.43 10.19 31.99
N ASP A 173 -2.56 10.14 32.68
CA ASP A 173 -2.97 9.05 33.58
C ASP A 173 -3.74 7.92 32.87
N HIS A 174 -3.97 8.05 31.56
CA HIS A 174 -4.57 7.03 30.69
C HIS A 174 -3.51 6.10 30.08
N LEU A 175 -2.24 6.19 30.52
CA LEU A 175 -1.17 5.33 30.04
C LEU A 175 -0.46 4.65 31.21
N MET A 176 -0.24 3.34 31.12
CA MET A 176 0.62 2.60 32.05
C MET A 176 1.53 1.60 31.32
N HIS A 177 2.70 1.34 31.91
CA HIS A 177 3.60 0.26 31.49
C HIS A 177 3.96 -0.60 32.70
N ALA A 178 3.76 -1.91 32.57
CA ALA A 178 4.14 -2.92 33.54
C ALA A 178 5.31 -3.74 32.99
N SER A 179 6.52 -3.45 33.48
CA SER A 179 7.74 -4.14 33.04
C SER A 179 7.96 -5.43 33.85
N PHE A 180 8.00 -6.56 33.15
CA PHE A 180 8.18 -7.90 33.73
C PHE A 180 9.38 -8.64 33.10
N ILE A 181 10.48 -7.91 32.87
CA ILE A 181 11.72 -8.38 32.25
C ILE A 181 12.47 -9.48 33.01
N GLN A 182 12.02 -9.85 34.20
CA GLN A 182 12.50 -11.03 34.93
C GLN A 182 11.91 -12.34 34.39
N TYR A 183 10.86 -12.30 33.57
CA TYR A 183 10.23 -13.47 32.96
C TYR A 183 10.47 -13.51 31.44
N PRO A 184 10.63 -14.70 30.83
CA PRO A 184 10.75 -14.84 29.36
C PRO A 184 9.43 -14.47 28.66
N HIS A 185 9.37 -14.47 27.32
CA HIS A 185 8.15 -14.19 26.56
C HIS A 185 6.90 -14.96 27.06
N ASN A 186 5.88 -14.27 27.59
CA ASN A 186 4.73 -14.91 28.24
C ASN A 186 3.48 -13.99 28.36
N TYR A 187 2.36 -14.59 28.82
CA TYR A 187 1.21 -13.88 29.39
C TYR A 187 0.83 -14.48 30.75
N ASN A 188 1.74 -14.38 31.71
CA ASN A 188 1.69 -15.01 33.03
C ASN A 188 0.81 -14.26 34.04
N GLN A 189 0.73 -14.81 35.25
CA GLN A 189 -0.02 -14.22 36.34
C GLN A 189 0.41 -12.78 36.69
N ALA A 190 1.70 -12.46 36.64
CA ALA A 190 2.19 -11.12 36.98
C ALA A 190 1.65 -10.05 36.01
N SER A 191 1.69 -10.32 34.70
CA SER A 191 1.13 -9.43 33.68
C SER A 191 -0.40 -9.30 33.80
N ARG A 192 -1.11 -10.41 34.06
CA ARG A 192 -2.56 -10.37 34.30
C ARG A 192 -2.94 -9.60 35.58
N HIS A 193 -2.17 -9.74 36.65
CA HIS A 193 -2.38 -8.99 37.90
C HIS A 193 -2.14 -7.48 37.73
N ALA A 194 -1.29 -7.06 36.79
CA ALA A 194 -1.17 -5.64 36.43
C ALA A 194 -2.37 -5.16 35.58
N MET A 195 -2.90 -6.03 34.71
CA MET A 195 -4.05 -5.73 33.87
C MET A 195 -5.35 -5.55 34.67
N TYR A 196 -5.65 -6.42 35.65
CA TYR A 196 -6.95 -6.43 36.33
C TYR A 196 -7.35 -5.09 36.96
N PRO A 197 -6.52 -4.42 37.80
CA PRO A 197 -6.90 -3.12 38.37
C PRO A 197 -7.01 -2.03 37.30
N TRP A 198 -6.23 -2.12 36.22
CA TRP A 198 -6.31 -1.19 35.10
C TRP A 198 -7.65 -1.29 34.38
N LEU A 199 -8.05 -2.51 33.99
CA LEU A 199 -9.34 -2.73 33.35
C LEU A 199 -10.49 -2.39 34.28
N ALA A 200 -10.42 -2.77 35.57
CA ALA A 200 -11.46 -2.46 36.54
C ALA A 200 -11.73 -0.95 36.67
N ARG A 201 -10.66 -0.14 36.71
CA ARG A 201 -10.76 1.33 36.73
C ARG A 201 -11.46 1.85 35.47
N TRP A 202 -11.01 1.44 34.29
CA TRP A 202 -11.47 2.05 33.03
C TRP A 202 -12.80 1.51 32.53
N LEU A 203 -13.18 0.31 32.96
CA LEU A 203 -14.51 -0.26 32.77
C LEU A 203 -15.49 0.13 33.89
N ASP A 204 -15.08 0.96 34.85
CA ASP A 204 -15.93 1.41 35.96
C ASP A 204 -16.62 0.23 36.67
N LEU A 205 -15.83 -0.78 37.03
CA LEU A 205 -16.33 -1.93 37.77
C LEU A 205 -16.57 -1.55 39.23
N PRO A 206 -17.53 -2.21 39.94
CA PRO A 206 -17.76 -1.99 41.35
C PRO A 206 -16.46 -2.10 42.18
N ALA A 207 -16.29 -1.21 43.17
CA ALA A 207 -15.07 -1.12 43.96
C ALA A 207 -14.72 -2.40 44.74
N ASP A 208 -15.71 -3.25 45.01
CA ASP A 208 -15.59 -4.54 45.68
C ASP A 208 -15.37 -5.72 44.71
N THR A 209 -15.18 -5.46 43.41
CA THR A 209 -14.87 -6.49 42.42
C THR A 209 -13.59 -7.24 42.80
N PRO A 210 -13.63 -8.58 43.01
CA PRO A 210 -12.42 -9.35 43.31
C PRO A 210 -11.46 -9.36 42.13
N LEU A 211 -10.23 -8.88 42.33
CA LEU A 211 -9.18 -8.85 41.30
C LEU A 211 -8.10 -9.93 41.50
N THR A 212 -8.30 -10.83 42.46
CA THR A 212 -7.38 -11.93 42.74
C THR A 212 -7.81 -13.17 41.95
N GLU A 213 -6.87 -13.80 41.26
CA GLU A 213 -7.12 -15.07 40.59
C GLU A 213 -7.52 -16.14 41.61
N ARG A 214 -8.52 -16.93 41.25
CA ARG A 214 -8.91 -18.14 42.00
C ARG A 214 -8.26 -19.34 41.34
N GLU A 215 -8.07 -20.40 42.11
CA GLU A 215 -7.73 -21.69 41.54
C GLU A 215 -8.84 -22.10 40.55
N PHE A 216 -8.42 -22.62 39.41
CA PHE A 216 -9.30 -23.15 38.39
C PHE A 216 -8.64 -24.37 37.77
N GLU A 217 -9.45 -25.32 37.34
CA GLU A 217 -9.00 -26.42 36.50
C GLU A 217 -9.15 -26.00 35.04
N PRO A 218 -8.09 -26.06 34.22
CA PRO A 218 -8.22 -25.85 32.78
C PRO A 218 -9.21 -26.84 32.19
N LEU A 219 -10.09 -26.35 31.32
CA LEU A 219 -11.01 -27.20 30.57
C LEU A 219 -10.22 -28.24 29.77
N SER A 220 -10.74 -29.47 29.70
CA SER A 220 -10.23 -30.48 28.78
C SER A 220 -10.48 -30.07 27.32
N GLN A 221 -9.78 -30.69 26.37
CA GLN A 221 -10.01 -30.43 24.94
C GLN A 221 -11.47 -30.68 24.53
N THR A 222 -12.12 -31.69 25.13
CA THR A 222 -13.54 -32.00 24.89
C THR A 222 -14.48 -30.95 25.47
N GLU A 223 -14.12 -30.30 26.56
CA GLU A 223 -14.92 -29.20 27.13
C GLU A 223 -14.69 -27.86 26.43
N MET A 224 -13.51 -27.67 25.81
CA MET A 224 -13.20 -26.47 25.04
C MET A 224 -13.78 -26.50 23.61
N THR A 225 -14.12 -27.68 23.07
CA THR A 225 -14.60 -27.77 21.69
C THR A 225 -16.00 -27.21 21.52
N VAL A 226 -16.12 -26.29 20.56
CA VAL A 226 -17.40 -25.78 20.06
C VAL A 226 -18.04 -26.74 19.04
N TRP A 227 -17.32 -27.81 18.68
CA TRP A 227 -17.80 -28.84 17.77
C TRP A 227 -18.30 -30.08 18.52
N ASP A 228 -19.52 -30.49 18.20
CA ASP A 228 -20.18 -31.68 18.74
C ASP A 228 -21.10 -32.32 17.68
N ALA A 229 -21.98 -33.24 18.11
CA ALA A 229 -22.91 -33.92 17.22
C ALA A 229 -23.98 -32.98 16.61
N ASP A 230 -24.36 -31.93 17.34
CA ASP A 230 -25.33 -30.92 16.91
C ASP A 230 -24.65 -29.77 16.14
N HIS A 231 -23.35 -29.55 16.39
CA HIS A 231 -22.50 -28.54 15.78
C HIS A 231 -21.26 -29.18 15.13
N PRO A 232 -21.40 -29.87 13.98
CA PRO A 232 -20.29 -30.56 13.36
C PRO A 232 -19.21 -29.58 12.91
N ALA A 233 -17.93 -30.00 13.01
CA ALA A 233 -16.81 -29.21 12.56
C ALA A 233 -16.95 -28.86 11.05
N PRO A 234 -16.69 -27.60 10.66
CA PRO A 234 -16.80 -27.16 9.27
C PRO A 234 -15.73 -27.80 8.38
N SER A 235 -16.03 -27.96 7.09
CA SER A 235 -15.03 -28.37 6.10
C SER A 235 -13.96 -27.28 5.92
N GLY A 236 -12.69 -27.70 5.86
CA GLY A 236 -11.54 -26.80 5.72
C GLY A 236 -10.61 -27.10 4.55
N GLY A 237 -9.38 -26.61 4.66
CA GLY A 237 -8.28 -26.88 3.73
C GLY A 237 -8.27 -25.95 2.52
N ARG A 238 -7.45 -26.29 1.52
CA ARG A 238 -7.17 -25.41 0.37
C ARG A 238 -8.44 -24.97 -0.37
N ARG A 239 -9.42 -25.86 -0.53
CA ARG A 239 -10.68 -25.53 -1.19
C ARG A 239 -11.46 -24.44 -0.44
N HIS A 240 -11.46 -24.49 0.90
CA HIS A 240 -12.06 -23.46 1.73
C HIS A 240 -11.32 -22.13 1.59
N GLU A 241 -9.99 -22.17 1.65
CA GLU A 241 -9.15 -20.97 1.47
C GLU A 241 -9.41 -20.27 0.14
N VAL A 242 -9.38 -21.00 -0.98
CA VAL A 242 -9.63 -20.44 -2.32
C VAL A 242 -11.06 -19.88 -2.43
N ALA A 243 -12.06 -20.61 -1.90
CA ALA A 243 -13.44 -20.14 -1.90
C ALA A 243 -13.62 -18.85 -1.09
N LEU A 244 -12.93 -18.74 0.06
CA LEU A 244 -12.92 -17.53 0.87
C LEU A 244 -12.29 -16.35 0.11
N MET A 245 -11.14 -16.56 -0.54
CA MET A 245 -10.49 -15.51 -1.35
C MET A 245 -11.38 -15.03 -2.50
N GLN A 246 -12.07 -15.94 -3.18
CA GLN A 246 -13.03 -15.60 -4.23
C GLN A 246 -14.24 -14.84 -3.68
N ALA A 247 -14.75 -15.22 -2.51
CA ALA A 247 -15.86 -14.51 -1.86
C ALA A 247 -15.46 -13.08 -1.46
N MET A 248 -14.27 -12.91 -0.88
CA MET A 248 -13.71 -11.59 -0.53
C MET A 248 -13.47 -10.73 -1.78
N ASP A 249 -12.97 -11.32 -2.88
CA ASP A 249 -12.79 -10.61 -4.17
C ASP A 249 -14.15 -10.17 -4.73
N LYS A 250 -15.14 -11.06 -4.76
CA LYS A 250 -16.50 -10.74 -5.24
C LYS A 250 -17.12 -9.59 -4.42
N GLN A 251 -17.04 -9.64 -3.10
CA GLN A 251 -17.58 -8.60 -2.23
C GLN A 251 -16.87 -7.26 -2.46
N SER A 252 -15.54 -7.25 -2.45
CA SER A 252 -14.77 -6.02 -2.64
C SER A 252 -14.94 -5.45 -4.05
N ARG A 253 -14.97 -6.28 -5.10
CA ARG A 253 -15.21 -5.84 -6.47
C ARG A 253 -16.58 -5.18 -6.60
N GLY A 254 -17.64 -5.73 -5.99
CA GLY A 254 -18.97 -5.10 -5.98
C GLY A 254 -18.98 -3.72 -5.30
N LEU A 255 -18.26 -3.57 -4.19
CA LEU A 255 -18.11 -2.26 -3.52
C LEU A 255 -17.35 -1.26 -4.40
N ILE A 256 -16.25 -1.68 -5.03
CA ILE A 256 -15.42 -0.81 -5.89
C ILE A 256 -16.15 -0.45 -7.19
N GLU A 257 -16.85 -1.39 -7.81
CA GLU A 257 -17.68 -1.13 -9.00
C GLU A 257 -18.79 -0.12 -8.72
N SER A 258 -19.34 -0.08 -7.50
CA SER A 258 -20.36 0.91 -7.11
C SER A 258 -19.83 2.37 -7.18
N LEU A 259 -18.52 2.54 -7.06
CA LEU A 259 -17.81 3.82 -7.17
C LEU A 259 -17.56 4.26 -8.62
N THR A 260 -17.97 3.47 -9.63
CA THR A 260 -17.83 3.85 -11.04
C THR A 260 -18.47 5.24 -11.27
N PRO A 261 -17.72 6.24 -11.80
CA PRO A 261 -18.23 7.58 -11.99
C PRO A 261 -19.45 7.62 -12.93
N ARG A 262 -20.50 8.35 -12.52
CA ARG A 262 -21.73 8.57 -13.28
C ARG A 262 -22.14 10.05 -13.33
N ASP A 263 -21.66 10.82 -12.36
CA ASP A 263 -21.87 12.26 -12.17
C ASP A 263 -20.70 12.85 -11.36
N ALA A 264 -20.71 14.16 -11.15
CA ALA A 264 -19.63 14.86 -10.45
C ALA A 264 -19.43 14.36 -9.00
N THR A 265 -20.51 14.00 -8.31
CA THR A 265 -20.47 13.51 -6.92
C THR A 265 -19.80 12.14 -6.84
N SER A 266 -20.19 11.20 -7.70
CA SER A 266 -19.58 9.88 -7.78
C SER A 266 -18.13 9.93 -8.30
N LEU A 267 -17.79 10.88 -9.18
CA LEU A 267 -16.41 11.11 -9.60
C LEU A 267 -15.53 11.65 -8.45
N HIS A 268 -16.07 12.57 -7.63
CA HIS A 268 -15.39 13.04 -6.43
C HIS A 268 -15.15 11.89 -5.45
N GLU A 269 -16.16 11.06 -5.20
CA GLU A 269 -16.05 9.91 -4.31
C GLU A 269 -15.06 8.86 -4.85
N PHE A 270 -15.08 8.60 -6.16
CA PHE A 270 -14.09 7.76 -6.82
C PHE A 270 -12.66 8.26 -6.58
N ARG A 271 -12.42 9.56 -6.78
CA ARG A 271 -11.09 10.17 -6.51
C ARG A 271 -10.72 10.09 -5.03
N ARG A 272 -11.67 10.29 -4.12
CA ARG A 272 -11.43 10.19 -2.67
C ARG A 272 -11.01 8.78 -2.26
N VAL A 273 -11.73 7.75 -2.72
CA VAL A 273 -11.50 6.36 -2.31
C VAL A 273 -10.39 5.70 -3.12
N ILE A 274 -10.50 5.69 -4.45
CA ILE A 274 -9.54 5.04 -5.35
C ILE A 274 -8.26 5.86 -5.46
N GLY A 275 -8.38 7.18 -5.61
CA GLY A 275 -7.22 8.07 -5.62
C GLY A 275 -6.49 8.02 -4.28
N GLY A 276 -7.19 8.20 -3.16
CA GLY A 276 -6.59 8.10 -1.82
C GLY A 276 -5.91 6.75 -1.56
N ALA A 277 -6.47 5.64 -2.06
CA ALA A 277 -5.80 4.34 -1.99
C ALA A 277 -4.47 4.34 -2.77
N PHE A 278 -4.45 4.81 -4.02
CA PHE A 278 -3.20 4.88 -4.80
C PHE A 278 -2.19 5.89 -4.27
N GLU A 279 -2.62 6.97 -3.60
CA GLU A 279 -1.67 7.87 -2.90
C GLU A 279 -0.89 7.12 -1.82
N VAL A 280 -1.54 6.22 -1.07
CA VAL A 280 -0.88 5.35 -0.07
C VAL A 280 -0.04 4.28 -0.75
N LEU A 281 -0.60 3.54 -1.71
CA LEU A 281 0.06 2.40 -2.36
C LEU A 281 1.31 2.80 -3.16
N LEU A 282 1.34 4.04 -3.67
CA LEU A 282 2.46 4.58 -4.45
C LEU A 282 3.39 5.49 -3.61
N ASP A 283 3.18 5.56 -2.29
CA ASP A 283 3.99 6.39 -1.39
C ASP A 283 4.11 7.85 -1.91
N LYS A 284 2.96 8.47 -2.23
CA LYS A 284 2.93 9.80 -2.87
C LYS A 284 3.72 10.82 -2.03
N ARG A 285 4.68 11.47 -2.67
CA ARG A 285 5.56 12.47 -2.06
C ARG A 285 5.15 13.87 -2.45
N ASN A 286 5.01 14.75 -1.47
CA ASN A 286 4.81 16.18 -1.74
C ASN A 286 6.17 16.85 -1.94
N LEU A 287 6.62 16.93 -3.19
CA LEU A 287 7.85 17.62 -3.58
C LEU A 287 7.56 19.02 -4.13
N ASP A 288 8.26 20.02 -3.59
CA ASP A 288 8.21 21.40 -4.05
C ASP A 288 9.33 21.73 -5.03
N ALA A 289 9.10 22.75 -5.87
CA ALA A 289 10.07 23.17 -6.89
C ALA A 289 11.43 23.60 -6.33
N GLY A 290 11.49 24.06 -5.07
CA GLY A 290 12.73 24.41 -4.39
C GLY A 290 13.56 23.21 -3.91
N GLN A 291 12.97 22.01 -3.90
CA GLN A 291 13.61 20.79 -3.40
C GLN A 291 14.25 19.97 -4.52
N VAL A 292 14.02 20.30 -5.79
CA VAL A 292 14.57 19.54 -6.92
C VAL A 292 15.10 20.47 -8.00
N ALA A 293 16.16 20.06 -8.70
CA ALA A 293 16.75 20.86 -9.76
C ALA A 293 17.42 20.01 -10.83
N ILE A 294 17.37 20.48 -12.08
CA ILE A 294 18.15 19.91 -13.19
C ILE A 294 19.53 20.59 -13.21
N GLU A 295 20.59 19.80 -13.08
CA GLU A 295 21.96 20.24 -13.28
C GLU A 295 22.53 19.73 -14.60
N ILE A 296 22.90 20.63 -15.51
CA ILE A 296 23.51 20.27 -16.80
C ILE A 296 25.01 20.03 -16.62
N LYS A 297 25.50 18.86 -17.02
CA LYS A 297 26.91 18.45 -16.94
C LYS A 297 27.66 18.66 -18.25
N SER A 298 27.02 18.40 -19.38
CA SER A 298 27.61 18.65 -20.70
C SER A 298 26.53 19.06 -21.70
N ARG A 299 26.96 19.69 -22.79
CA ARG A 299 26.10 20.11 -23.91
C ARG A 299 26.75 19.70 -25.22
N GLU A 300 26.02 18.96 -26.04
CA GLU A 300 26.46 18.47 -27.34
C GLU A 300 25.48 19.01 -28.40
N PRO A 301 25.89 20.00 -29.21
CA PRO A 301 25.02 20.57 -30.25
C PRO A 301 24.78 19.55 -31.36
N GLN A 302 23.57 19.57 -31.90
CA GLN A 302 23.14 18.81 -33.08
C GLN A 302 22.46 19.79 -34.04
N ASP A 303 22.13 19.33 -35.25
CA ASP A 303 21.33 20.14 -36.17
C ASP A 303 19.88 20.28 -35.65
N GLY A 304 19.45 21.50 -35.36
CA GLY A 304 18.09 21.83 -34.87
C GLY A 304 17.80 21.60 -33.36
N TYR A 305 18.69 20.93 -32.63
CA TYR A 305 18.54 20.70 -31.17
C TYR A 305 19.90 20.50 -30.48
N ARG A 306 19.89 20.31 -29.16
CA ARG A 306 21.08 19.92 -28.39
C ARG A 306 20.78 18.77 -27.45
N VAL A 307 21.77 17.91 -27.23
CA VAL A 307 21.73 16.84 -26.23
C VAL A 307 22.50 17.32 -25.01
N GLU A 308 21.85 17.35 -23.85
CA GLU A 308 22.44 17.79 -22.59
C GLU A 308 22.47 16.61 -21.61
N LYS A 309 23.67 16.17 -21.17
CA LYS A 309 23.78 15.23 -20.06
C LYS A 309 23.46 15.97 -18.78
N ALA A 310 22.53 15.45 -17.99
CA ALA A 310 21.96 16.14 -16.85
C ALA A 310 21.85 15.23 -15.62
N LEU A 311 21.70 15.86 -14.46
CA LEU A 311 21.33 15.19 -13.22
C LEU A 311 20.05 15.83 -12.66
N VAL A 312 19.17 15.03 -12.08
CA VAL A 312 18.05 15.53 -11.25
C VAL A 312 18.47 15.46 -9.78
N LYS A 313 18.83 16.60 -9.22
CA LYS A 313 19.17 16.76 -7.80
C LYS A 313 17.92 16.83 -6.94
N ARG A 314 18.02 16.31 -5.72
CA ARG A 314 16.93 16.24 -4.76
C ARG A 314 17.40 16.66 -3.36
N GLY A 315 16.58 17.46 -2.68
CA GLY A 315 16.79 17.93 -1.31
C GLY A 315 16.12 17.05 -0.25
N ASP A 316 15.46 15.96 -0.66
CA ASP A 316 14.76 15.00 0.20
C ASP A 316 15.69 13.86 0.69
N GLY A 317 17.00 13.97 0.45
CA GLY A 317 17.99 12.95 0.82
C GLY A 317 17.98 11.69 -0.04
N GLN A 318 17.14 11.61 -1.06
CA GLN A 318 17.10 10.49 -2.00
C GLN A 318 18.22 10.59 -3.04
N PRO A 319 18.57 9.49 -3.72
CA PRO A 319 19.63 9.50 -4.74
C PRO A 319 19.37 10.49 -5.87
N VAL A 320 20.45 11.10 -6.36
CA VAL A 320 20.44 11.91 -7.58
C VAL A 320 20.17 10.99 -8.77
N LEU A 321 19.33 11.44 -9.71
CA LEU A 321 18.99 10.65 -10.90
C LEU A 321 19.83 11.10 -12.09
N ASP A 322 20.36 10.14 -12.85
CA ASP A 322 20.96 10.42 -14.15
C ASP A 322 19.87 10.77 -15.17
N ALA A 323 20.13 11.78 -16.00
CA ALA A 323 19.17 12.27 -16.96
C ALA A 323 19.82 12.71 -18.28
N ALA A 324 19.02 12.74 -19.34
CA ALA A 324 19.39 13.31 -20.63
C ALA A 324 18.27 14.24 -21.09
N LEU A 325 18.61 15.51 -21.33
CA LEU A 325 17.69 16.52 -21.82
C LEU A 325 18.01 16.84 -23.27
N LEU A 326 17.11 16.47 -24.17
CA LEU A 326 17.16 16.88 -25.58
C LEU A 326 16.29 18.13 -25.70
N ARG A 327 16.90 19.24 -26.10
CA ARG A 327 16.25 20.55 -26.07
C ARG A 327 16.34 21.21 -27.45
N PRO A 328 15.21 21.60 -28.06
CA PRO A 328 15.21 22.32 -29.33
C PRO A 328 15.78 23.73 -29.16
N GLU A 329 16.02 24.43 -30.26
CA GLU A 329 16.44 25.82 -30.22
C GLU A 329 15.42 26.72 -29.50
N VAL A 330 14.13 26.51 -29.78
CA VAL A 330 13.01 27.21 -29.14
C VAL A 330 12.13 26.20 -28.42
N THR A 331 12.03 26.31 -27.09
CA THR A 331 11.20 25.44 -26.25
C THR A 331 9.80 26.04 -26.11
N ARG A 332 8.78 25.33 -26.61
CA ARG A 332 7.35 25.65 -26.56
C ARG A 332 6.55 24.73 -25.63
N GLY A 333 7.08 23.54 -25.39
CA GLY A 333 6.55 22.54 -24.47
C GLY A 333 7.68 21.68 -23.91
N ALA A 334 7.37 20.82 -22.96
CA ALA A 334 8.31 19.82 -22.46
C ALA A 334 7.62 18.48 -22.20
N VAL A 335 8.38 17.40 -22.26
CA VAL A 335 7.92 16.04 -21.97
C VAL A 335 8.92 15.34 -21.05
N LEU A 336 8.42 14.70 -20.01
CA LEU A 336 9.14 13.67 -19.28
C LEU A 336 8.93 12.32 -19.99
N TRP A 337 10.01 11.74 -20.50
CA TRP A 337 10.02 10.46 -21.20
C TRP A 337 10.45 9.33 -20.26
N LEU A 338 9.51 8.45 -19.95
CA LEU A 338 9.67 7.30 -19.07
C LEU A 338 9.73 6.01 -19.90
N SER A 339 10.71 5.16 -19.58
CA SER A 339 10.98 3.92 -20.31
C SER A 339 11.67 2.93 -19.37
N GLN A 340 11.46 1.62 -19.61
CA GLN A 340 12.17 0.57 -18.87
C GLN A 340 13.70 0.65 -19.00
N GLN A 341 14.18 1.25 -20.09
CA GLN A 341 15.60 1.48 -20.39
C GLN A 341 16.12 2.83 -19.86
N GLY A 342 15.31 3.59 -19.12
CA GLY A 342 15.67 4.91 -18.61
C GLY A 342 16.08 5.88 -19.73
N THR A 343 17.17 6.61 -19.56
CA THR A 343 17.75 7.57 -20.52
C THR A 343 18.05 6.96 -21.88
N LYS A 344 18.46 5.68 -21.93
CA LYS A 344 18.70 4.96 -23.20
C LYS A 344 17.41 4.79 -24.00
N GLY A 345 16.25 4.88 -23.37
CA GLY A 345 14.94 4.85 -24.03
C GLY A 345 14.71 5.98 -25.03
N LEU A 346 15.46 7.08 -24.96
CA LEU A 346 15.38 8.21 -25.89
C LEU A 346 16.00 7.90 -27.26
N PHE A 347 16.91 6.92 -27.32
CA PHE A 347 17.72 6.64 -28.48
C PHE A 347 17.38 5.25 -29.06
N ASP A 348 17.63 5.09 -30.36
CA ASP A 348 17.64 3.81 -31.02
C ASP A 348 18.98 3.06 -30.77
N PRO A 349 19.13 1.80 -31.21
CA PRO A 349 20.38 1.06 -31.02
C PRO A 349 21.63 1.68 -31.68
N SER A 350 21.47 2.60 -32.63
CA SER A 350 22.58 3.33 -33.25
C SER A 350 23.05 4.53 -32.42
N GLY A 351 22.31 4.89 -31.36
CA GLY A 351 22.56 6.08 -30.55
C GLY A 351 21.90 7.34 -31.09
N THR A 352 21.07 7.24 -32.13
CA THR A 352 20.30 8.36 -32.69
C THR A 352 19.01 8.53 -31.91
N PRO A 353 18.53 9.76 -31.62
CA PRO A 353 17.22 9.93 -31.00
C PRO A 353 16.13 9.24 -31.82
N ARG A 354 15.21 8.57 -31.15
CA ARG A 354 14.12 7.86 -31.82
C ARG A 354 13.27 8.83 -32.66
N SER A 355 12.64 8.32 -33.72
CA SER A 355 11.78 9.14 -34.59
C SER A 355 10.67 9.88 -33.83
N GLN A 356 10.12 9.29 -32.77
CA GLN A 356 9.13 9.91 -31.90
C GLN A 356 9.71 11.10 -31.12
N VAL A 357 10.95 10.96 -30.63
CA VAL A 357 11.67 12.00 -29.92
C VAL A 357 12.03 13.14 -30.87
N LEU A 358 12.50 12.83 -32.08
CA LEU A 358 12.77 13.83 -33.12
C LEU A 358 11.51 14.63 -33.48
N ARG A 359 10.36 13.98 -33.65
CA ARG A 359 9.08 14.65 -33.92
C ARG A 359 8.66 15.62 -32.80
N LEU A 360 8.94 15.29 -31.53
CA LEU A 360 8.70 16.20 -30.40
C LEU A 360 9.63 17.41 -30.49
N LEU A 361 10.93 17.18 -30.76
CA LEU A 361 11.92 18.25 -30.90
C LEU A 361 11.59 19.20 -32.05
N ASP A 362 11.19 18.68 -33.21
CA ASP A 362 10.78 19.46 -34.39
C ASP A 362 9.55 20.34 -34.08
N ALA A 363 8.67 19.90 -33.18
CA ALA A 363 7.53 20.67 -32.69
C ALA A 363 7.90 21.72 -31.62
N GLY A 364 9.18 21.83 -31.26
CA GLY A 364 9.66 22.72 -30.20
C GLY A 364 9.43 22.18 -28.79
N ILE A 365 9.24 20.86 -28.62
CA ILE A 365 9.04 20.23 -27.32
C ILE A 365 10.36 19.65 -26.82
N ALA A 366 10.83 20.11 -25.66
CA ALA A 366 12.00 19.53 -24.99
C ALA A 366 11.66 18.15 -24.40
N VAL A 367 12.61 17.21 -24.43
CA VAL A 367 12.41 15.84 -23.94
C VAL A 367 13.44 15.50 -22.88
N LEU A 368 12.98 15.25 -21.65
CA LEU A 368 13.80 14.79 -20.53
C LEU A 368 13.60 13.28 -20.36
N GLY A 369 14.64 12.49 -20.60
CA GLY A 369 14.71 11.10 -20.14
C GLY A 369 15.47 11.01 -18.82
N VAL A 370 15.10 10.06 -17.97
CA VAL A 370 15.69 9.87 -16.64
C VAL A 370 15.87 8.38 -16.34
N ASP A 371 16.95 8.04 -15.64
CA ASP A 371 17.19 6.71 -15.10
C ASP A 371 16.55 6.65 -13.70
N LEU A 372 15.39 6.00 -13.60
CA LEU A 372 14.73 5.77 -12.31
C LEU A 372 15.40 4.60 -11.56
N LEU A 373 15.00 4.35 -10.31
CA LEU A 373 15.52 3.23 -9.53
C LEU A 373 15.51 1.90 -10.32
N ALA A 374 16.67 1.23 -10.29
CA ALA A 374 16.93 -0.03 -10.99
C ALA A 374 16.74 0.04 -12.52
N GLN A 375 17.10 1.17 -13.15
CA GLN A 375 17.14 1.34 -14.60
C GLN A 375 18.56 1.72 -15.10
N PRO A 376 18.93 1.34 -16.34
CA PRO A 376 18.18 0.49 -17.27
C PRO A 376 17.99 -0.94 -16.71
N GLN A 377 16.80 -1.48 -16.90
CA GLN A 377 16.43 -2.73 -16.24
C GLN A 377 16.93 -3.97 -17.01
N PRO A 378 17.66 -4.90 -16.36
CA PRO A 378 18.07 -6.16 -16.97
C PRO A 378 16.88 -7.07 -17.32
N THR A 379 17.03 -7.88 -18.36
CA THR A 379 16.07 -8.94 -18.71
C THR A 379 15.91 -9.92 -17.53
N GLY A 380 14.67 -10.24 -17.16
CA GLY A 380 14.38 -11.18 -16.08
C GLY A 380 14.61 -10.63 -14.67
N PHE A 381 14.81 -9.32 -14.52
CA PHE A 381 14.97 -8.69 -13.21
C PHE A 381 13.76 -8.97 -12.30
N GLN A 382 14.04 -9.26 -11.02
CA GLN A 382 13.05 -9.41 -9.96
C GLN A 382 13.43 -8.48 -8.80
N ALA A 383 12.45 -7.82 -8.22
CA ALA A 383 12.65 -7.00 -7.03
C ALA A 383 13.25 -7.84 -5.88
N PRO A 384 14.12 -7.24 -5.04
CA PRO A 384 14.72 -7.94 -3.92
C PRO A 384 13.67 -8.25 -2.83
N ALA A 385 13.88 -9.36 -2.13
CA ALA A 385 13.17 -9.71 -0.90
C ALA A 385 14.06 -9.35 0.31
N VAL A 386 13.47 -9.19 1.49
CA VAL A 386 14.25 -8.95 2.71
C VAL A 386 15.03 -10.21 3.11
N PRO A 387 16.38 -10.16 3.20
CA PRO A 387 17.18 -11.31 3.60
C PRO A 387 16.82 -11.81 5.01
N GLY A 388 16.83 -13.13 5.21
CA GLY A 388 16.54 -13.75 6.52
C GLY A 388 15.06 -13.78 6.91
N MET A 389 14.18 -13.14 6.15
CA MET A 389 12.72 -13.25 6.31
C MET A 389 12.12 -14.26 5.35
N ARG A 390 10.90 -14.72 5.64
CA ARG A 390 10.14 -15.56 4.70
C ARG A 390 9.81 -14.76 3.44
N PRO A 391 9.91 -15.36 2.23
CA PRO A 391 9.76 -14.65 0.96
C PRO A 391 8.28 -14.43 0.60
N VAL A 392 7.57 -13.65 1.41
CA VAL A 392 6.20 -13.21 1.15
C VAL A 392 6.17 -11.69 1.00
N ALA A 393 5.25 -11.19 0.17
CA ALA A 393 5.15 -9.77 -0.15
C ALA A 393 4.92 -8.92 1.10
N SER A 394 4.03 -9.34 2.02
CA SER A 394 3.71 -8.61 3.25
C SER A 394 4.91 -8.35 4.17
N LEU A 395 5.91 -9.24 4.20
CA LEU A 395 7.14 -9.05 5.00
C LEU A 395 8.19 -8.18 4.28
N THR A 396 8.09 -8.03 2.95
CA THR A 396 8.97 -7.14 2.19
C THR A 396 8.36 -5.75 2.07
N TYR A 397 7.17 -5.67 1.50
CA TYR A 397 6.46 -4.42 1.22
C TYR A 397 5.57 -3.94 2.37
N GLY A 398 5.54 -4.65 3.49
CA GLY A 398 5.02 -4.09 4.73
C GLY A 398 5.89 -2.95 5.25
N TYR A 399 7.19 -2.99 4.98
CA TYR A 399 8.18 -2.02 5.49
C TYR A 399 8.78 -1.15 4.39
N ASN A 400 8.76 -1.63 3.14
CA ASN A 400 9.46 -1.01 2.02
C ASN A 400 8.48 -0.63 0.90
N PRO A 401 8.71 0.50 0.21
CA PRO A 401 7.96 0.80 -1.01
C PRO A 401 8.21 -0.27 -2.09
N THR A 402 7.21 -0.49 -2.95
CA THR A 402 7.42 -1.28 -4.17
C THR A 402 8.38 -0.54 -5.12
N LEU A 403 8.90 -1.26 -6.12
CA LEU A 403 9.73 -0.61 -7.13
C LEU A 403 8.93 0.43 -7.93
N VAL A 404 7.65 0.17 -8.21
CA VAL A 404 6.75 1.14 -8.85
C VAL A 404 6.59 2.38 -7.98
N ALA A 405 6.32 2.25 -6.68
CA ALA A 405 6.19 3.40 -5.77
C ALA A 405 7.48 4.23 -5.74
N SER A 406 8.64 3.58 -5.61
CA SER A 406 9.94 4.26 -5.67
C SER A 406 10.15 4.99 -7.00
N ARG A 407 9.82 4.35 -8.13
CA ARG A 407 9.93 4.93 -9.48
C ARG A 407 8.95 6.09 -9.70
N VAL A 408 7.75 6.03 -9.13
CA VAL A 408 6.80 7.16 -9.14
C VAL A 408 7.37 8.35 -8.35
N GLY A 409 8.03 8.10 -7.20
CA GLY A 409 8.74 9.13 -6.45
C GLY A 409 9.89 9.77 -7.24
N ASP A 410 10.70 8.96 -7.92
CA ASP A 410 11.78 9.44 -8.81
C ASP A 410 11.22 10.26 -9.99
N ALA A 411 10.16 9.76 -10.62
CA ALA A 411 9.52 10.44 -11.74
C ALA A 411 8.83 11.73 -11.33
N THR A 412 8.28 11.79 -10.11
CA THR A 412 7.74 13.02 -9.50
C THR A 412 8.84 14.06 -9.35
N ALA A 413 10.02 13.67 -8.83
CA ALA A 413 11.17 14.56 -8.73
C ALA A 413 11.62 15.09 -10.11
N ALA A 414 11.69 14.22 -11.12
CA ALA A 414 12.03 14.60 -12.49
C ALA A 414 10.99 15.54 -13.12
N LEU A 415 9.69 15.29 -12.90
CA LEU A 415 8.60 16.13 -13.38
C LEU A 415 8.65 17.54 -12.77
N VAL A 416 8.83 17.63 -11.45
CA VAL A 416 8.91 18.92 -10.74
C VAL A 416 10.16 19.69 -11.19
N ALA A 417 11.30 19.01 -11.33
CA ALA A 417 12.54 19.62 -11.83
C ALA A 417 12.39 20.11 -13.28
N LEU A 418 11.71 19.35 -14.15
CA LEU A 418 11.45 19.73 -15.54
C LEU A 418 10.56 20.98 -15.63
N ARG A 419 9.47 21.05 -14.85
CA ARG A 419 8.60 22.25 -14.79
C ARG A 419 9.39 23.48 -14.34
N GLY A 420 10.22 23.34 -13.29
CA GLY A 420 11.08 24.42 -12.81
C GLY A 420 12.11 24.87 -13.85
N HIS A 421 12.67 23.94 -14.62
CA HIS A 421 13.70 24.22 -15.62
C HIS A 421 13.15 24.87 -16.90
N THR A 422 11.91 24.57 -17.28
CA THR A 422 11.33 24.97 -18.58
C THR A 422 10.44 26.21 -18.52
N GLY A 423 10.19 26.76 -17.33
CA GLY A 423 9.74 28.15 -17.18
C GLY A 423 8.29 28.42 -17.63
N GLY A 424 7.35 27.53 -17.32
CA GLY A 424 5.91 27.77 -17.48
C GLY A 424 5.29 27.29 -18.79
N VAL A 425 6.07 26.63 -19.66
CA VAL A 425 5.52 25.88 -20.81
C VAL A 425 4.65 24.71 -20.32
N ARG A 426 3.78 24.21 -21.21
CA ARG A 426 3.04 22.97 -20.93
C ARG A 426 3.99 21.78 -20.82
N VAL A 427 3.74 20.91 -19.85
CA VAL A 427 4.55 19.73 -19.56
C VAL A 427 3.71 18.47 -19.67
N GLY A 428 4.09 17.58 -20.58
CA GLY A 428 3.49 16.26 -20.73
C GLY A 428 4.34 15.14 -20.18
N VAL A 429 3.78 13.94 -20.14
CA VAL A 429 4.49 12.70 -19.78
C VAL A 429 4.27 11.66 -20.88
N VAL A 430 5.35 10.99 -21.28
CA VAL A 430 5.32 9.85 -22.18
C VAL A 430 5.77 8.61 -21.42
N GLY A 431 4.92 7.59 -21.34
CA GLY A 431 5.28 6.25 -20.92
C GLY A 431 5.47 5.37 -22.15
N ALA A 432 6.72 5.12 -22.52
CA ALA A 432 7.03 4.19 -23.61
C ALA A 432 6.92 2.73 -23.15
N ALA A 433 7.14 1.79 -24.08
CA ALA A 433 7.13 0.35 -23.83
C ALA A 433 7.79 -0.06 -22.50
N GLY A 434 7.08 -0.84 -21.69
CA GLY A 434 7.55 -1.31 -20.37
C GLY A 434 7.51 -0.27 -19.25
N ALA A 435 6.83 0.87 -19.45
CA ALA A 435 6.69 1.93 -18.44
C ALA A 435 5.26 2.17 -17.95
N ALA A 436 4.29 1.36 -18.39
CA ALA A 436 2.87 1.60 -18.15
C ALA A 436 2.51 1.70 -16.65
N SER A 437 3.08 0.83 -15.81
CA SER A 437 2.80 0.75 -14.36
C SER A 437 3.11 2.07 -13.63
N TYR A 438 4.37 2.53 -13.68
CA TYR A 438 4.81 3.74 -12.98
C TYR A 438 4.42 5.03 -13.73
N THR A 439 4.20 5.00 -15.05
CA THR A 439 3.70 6.18 -15.76
C THR A 439 2.22 6.44 -15.43
N THR A 440 1.38 5.41 -15.38
CA THR A 440 -0.01 5.57 -14.94
C THR A 440 -0.09 5.95 -13.46
N GLY A 441 0.77 5.37 -12.62
CA GLY A 441 0.91 5.76 -11.22
C GLY A 441 1.23 7.26 -11.07
N LEU A 442 2.25 7.74 -11.78
CA LEU A 442 2.62 9.16 -11.80
C LEU A 442 1.44 10.04 -12.27
N ALA A 443 0.79 9.68 -13.37
CA ALA A 443 -0.35 10.44 -13.89
C ALA A 443 -1.52 10.52 -12.90
N ALA A 444 -1.78 9.45 -12.14
CA ALA A 444 -2.83 9.42 -11.14
C ALA A 444 -2.52 10.34 -9.94
N VAL A 445 -1.29 10.33 -9.43
CA VAL A 445 -0.93 11.06 -8.19
C VAL A 445 -0.45 12.50 -8.44
N GLU A 446 0.11 12.80 -9.61
CA GLU A 446 0.59 14.14 -10.03
C GLU A 446 -0.28 14.77 -11.12
N ARG A 447 -1.56 14.38 -11.16
CA ARG A 447 -2.55 14.84 -12.14
C ARG A 447 -2.52 16.35 -12.41
N ASP A 448 -2.33 17.16 -11.38
CA ASP A 448 -2.38 18.62 -11.49
C ASP A 448 -1.08 19.26 -12.00
N ARG A 449 0.01 18.49 -12.10
CA ARG A 449 1.29 18.93 -12.64
C ARG A 449 1.54 18.49 -14.07
N ILE A 450 0.64 17.72 -14.67
CA ILE A 450 0.82 17.14 -16.01
C ILE A 450 -0.29 17.65 -16.92
N ASP A 451 0.09 18.32 -18.00
CA ASP A 451 -0.81 18.97 -18.94
C ASP A 451 -1.37 17.98 -19.98
N ALA A 452 -0.60 16.94 -20.35
CA ALA A 452 -1.05 15.85 -21.23
C ALA A 452 -0.24 14.56 -21.03
N VAL A 453 -0.85 13.41 -21.27
CA VAL A 453 -0.21 12.09 -21.07
C VAL A 453 -0.36 11.21 -22.30
N LEU A 454 0.74 10.56 -22.72
CA LEU A 454 0.74 9.46 -23.68
C LEU A 454 1.32 8.21 -23.02
N ILE A 455 0.58 7.10 -23.00
CA ILE A 455 1.03 5.84 -22.40
C ILE A 455 0.89 4.71 -23.40
N ASP A 456 2.00 4.05 -23.71
CA ASP A 456 1.99 2.74 -24.37
C ASP A 456 1.77 1.64 -23.34
N THR A 457 0.57 1.06 -23.35
CA THR A 457 0.24 -0.01 -22.41
C THR A 457 0.83 -1.35 -22.82
N GLN A 458 1.05 -1.58 -24.12
CA GLN A 458 1.38 -2.90 -24.68
C GLN A 458 0.47 -4.03 -24.15
N GLY A 459 -0.76 -3.69 -23.76
CA GLY A 459 -1.73 -4.61 -23.16
C GLY A 459 -1.46 -4.99 -21.69
N PHE A 460 -0.49 -4.38 -21.02
CA PHE A 460 -0.15 -4.56 -19.60
C PHE A 460 -1.39 -4.45 -18.69
N ARG A 461 -1.47 -5.33 -17.70
CA ARG A 461 -2.47 -5.29 -16.61
C ARG A 461 -1.84 -5.87 -15.35
N PHE A 462 -2.19 -5.31 -14.19
CA PHE A 462 -1.69 -5.81 -12.91
C PHE A 462 -2.24 -7.22 -12.63
N ASP A 463 -3.46 -7.54 -13.08
CA ASP A 463 -4.07 -8.86 -12.88
C ASP A 463 -3.31 -10.02 -13.56
N ARG A 464 -2.42 -9.71 -14.51
CA ARG A 464 -1.58 -10.70 -15.21
C ARG A 464 -0.25 -10.98 -14.53
N LEU A 465 0.10 -10.23 -13.48
CA LEU A 465 1.36 -10.43 -12.79
C LEU A 465 1.38 -11.81 -12.11
N ALA A 466 2.50 -12.52 -12.29
CA ALA A 466 2.70 -13.87 -11.77
C ALA A 466 3.63 -13.90 -10.54
N SER A 467 4.26 -12.79 -10.19
CA SER A 467 5.22 -12.68 -9.10
C SER A 467 4.97 -11.40 -8.31
N TRP A 468 4.99 -11.48 -6.98
CA TRP A 468 5.02 -10.28 -6.13
C TRP A 468 6.37 -9.56 -6.20
N ARG A 469 7.40 -10.22 -6.73
CA ARG A 469 8.72 -9.62 -7.02
C ARG A 469 8.80 -9.04 -8.43
N ASP A 470 7.68 -9.05 -9.16
CA ASP A 470 7.64 -8.40 -10.47
C ASP A 470 7.94 -6.90 -10.34
N PRO A 471 8.75 -6.30 -11.23
CA PRO A 471 9.06 -4.88 -11.19
C PRO A 471 7.86 -3.94 -11.24
N ASP A 472 6.76 -4.42 -11.83
CA ASP A 472 5.52 -3.69 -11.98
C ASP A 472 4.50 -4.02 -10.87
N PHE A 473 4.90 -4.78 -9.84
CA PHE A 473 4.03 -5.15 -8.74
C PHE A 473 3.65 -3.93 -7.88
N VAL A 474 2.34 -3.75 -7.69
CA VAL A 474 1.74 -2.79 -6.75
C VAL A 474 0.64 -3.52 -5.97
N PRO A 475 0.78 -3.69 -4.64
CA PRO A 475 -0.26 -4.34 -3.84
C PRO A 475 -1.57 -3.57 -3.97
N GLY A 476 -2.70 -4.28 -3.97
CA GLY A 476 -4.03 -3.67 -4.09
C GLY A 476 -4.40 -3.09 -5.47
N ALA A 477 -3.50 -3.05 -6.46
CA ALA A 477 -3.78 -2.43 -7.75
C ALA A 477 -5.01 -3.04 -8.46
N VAL A 478 -5.22 -4.35 -8.35
CA VAL A 478 -6.40 -5.01 -8.94
C VAL A 478 -7.67 -4.70 -8.15
N LYS A 479 -7.62 -4.67 -6.81
CA LYS A 479 -8.75 -4.26 -5.97
C LYS A 479 -9.24 -2.87 -6.35
N TYR A 480 -8.32 -1.94 -6.64
CA TYR A 480 -8.65 -0.54 -6.90
C TYR A 480 -8.79 -0.19 -8.39
N GLY A 481 -9.18 -1.17 -9.22
CA GLY A 481 -9.60 -0.93 -10.61
C GLY A 481 -8.54 -1.18 -11.67
N ASP A 482 -7.41 -1.81 -11.32
CA ASP A 482 -6.31 -2.15 -12.22
C ASP A 482 -5.80 -0.91 -12.99
N LEU A 483 -5.12 -1.09 -14.12
CA LEU A 483 -4.64 0.00 -14.97
C LEU A 483 -5.74 1.01 -15.37
N PRO A 484 -6.98 0.59 -15.72
CA PRO A 484 -8.06 1.53 -16.04
C PRO A 484 -8.47 2.43 -14.88
N GLY A 485 -8.36 1.96 -13.63
CA GLY A 485 -8.63 2.76 -12.43
C GLY A 485 -7.64 3.93 -12.27
N LEU A 486 -6.34 3.65 -12.43
CA LEU A 486 -5.31 4.69 -12.44
C LEU A 486 -5.50 5.69 -13.58
N LEU A 487 -5.78 5.21 -14.79
CA LEU A 487 -6.04 6.07 -15.95
C LEU A 487 -7.27 6.97 -15.73
N ALA A 488 -8.31 6.45 -15.08
CA ALA A 488 -9.53 7.20 -14.76
C ALA A 488 -9.26 8.37 -13.82
N LEU A 489 -8.32 8.24 -12.89
CA LEU A 489 -7.95 9.32 -11.95
C LEU A 489 -7.36 10.53 -12.67
N TYR A 490 -6.77 10.36 -13.86
CA TYR A 490 -6.20 11.47 -14.62
C TYR A 490 -7.26 12.38 -15.29
N SER A 491 -8.50 11.90 -15.45
CA SER A 491 -9.63 12.67 -16.02
C SER A 491 -9.74 14.08 -15.41
N PRO A 492 -10.07 15.15 -16.16
CA PRO A 492 -10.45 15.14 -17.58
C PRO A 492 -9.34 15.68 -18.51
N ARG A 493 -8.07 15.58 -18.10
CA ARG A 493 -6.95 16.15 -18.89
C ARG A 493 -6.62 15.29 -20.12
N PRO A 494 -6.00 15.84 -21.18
CA PRO A 494 -5.65 15.10 -22.40
C PRO A 494 -4.87 13.81 -22.12
N LEU A 495 -5.46 12.67 -22.46
CA LEU A 495 -4.92 11.33 -22.24
C LEU A 495 -4.99 10.50 -23.52
N VAL A 496 -3.82 10.05 -23.98
CA VAL A 496 -3.68 9.14 -25.11
C VAL A 496 -3.17 7.79 -24.59
N VAL A 497 -3.93 6.74 -24.83
CA VAL A 497 -3.60 5.36 -24.45
C VAL A 497 -3.32 4.56 -25.71
N ALA A 498 -2.05 4.27 -25.95
CA ALA A 498 -1.59 3.51 -27.11
C ALA A 498 -1.59 1.99 -26.85
N ASN A 499 -1.70 1.26 -27.95
CA ASN A 499 -1.83 -0.20 -28.00
C ASN A 499 -2.99 -0.71 -27.13
N GLU A 500 -4.10 0.03 -27.14
CA GLU A 500 -5.26 -0.25 -26.28
C GLU A 500 -6.58 -0.09 -27.03
N THR A 501 -7.64 -0.73 -26.50
CA THR A 501 -8.98 -0.65 -27.07
C THR A 501 -9.96 0.00 -26.09
N PRO A 502 -10.96 0.76 -26.55
CA PRO A 502 -12.00 1.34 -25.68
C PRO A 502 -12.68 0.32 -24.76
N LYS A 503 -12.88 -0.92 -25.23
CA LYS A 503 -13.48 -2.02 -24.45
C LYS A 503 -12.74 -2.30 -23.15
N ARG A 504 -11.43 -2.06 -23.09
CA ARG A 504 -10.59 -2.32 -21.91
C ARG A 504 -10.35 -1.07 -21.04
N LEU A 505 -11.05 0.03 -21.33
CA LEU A 505 -10.95 1.33 -20.67
C LEU A 505 -12.30 1.81 -20.10
N GLY A 506 -13.25 0.92 -19.85
CA GLY A 506 -14.63 1.28 -19.45
C GLY A 506 -14.69 2.24 -18.25
N LEU A 507 -13.90 1.99 -17.20
CA LEU A 507 -13.82 2.87 -16.03
C LEU A 507 -13.24 4.24 -16.36
N THR A 508 -12.21 4.29 -17.21
CA THR A 508 -11.62 5.54 -17.71
C THR A 508 -12.64 6.33 -18.53
N ILE A 509 -13.33 5.68 -19.48
CA ILE A 509 -14.37 6.29 -20.30
C ILE A 509 -15.50 6.87 -19.44
N ALA A 510 -15.91 6.14 -18.39
CA ALA A 510 -16.93 6.62 -17.45
C ALA A 510 -16.48 7.93 -16.77
N ALA A 511 -15.24 8.01 -16.29
CA ALA A 511 -14.69 9.20 -15.65
C ALA A 511 -14.61 10.42 -16.58
N TYR A 512 -14.26 10.25 -17.87
CA TYR A 512 -14.23 11.35 -18.84
C TYR A 512 -15.63 11.75 -19.32
N SER A 513 -16.59 10.83 -19.24
CA SER A 513 -17.98 11.11 -19.63
C SER A 513 -18.70 12.02 -18.64
N VAL A 514 -18.35 11.96 -17.35
CA VAL A 514 -18.92 12.83 -16.31
C VAL A 514 -18.69 14.31 -16.62
N ASP A 515 -17.45 14.66 -17.01
CA ASP A 515 -17.06 16.04 -17.26
C ASP A 515 -17.39 16.50 -18.71
N LYS A 516 -17.99 15.62 -19.53
CA LYS A 516 -18.23 15.82 -20.98
C LYS A 516 -16.95 16.11 -21.77
N GLN A 517 -15.86 15.45 -21.39
CA GLN A 517 -14.51 15.64 -21.94
C GLN A 517 -14.06 14.38 -22.68
N GLN A 518 -14.97 13.65 -23.33
CA GLN A 518 -14.61 12.40 -24.02
C GLN A 518 -13.61 12.60 -25.16
N ASP A 519 -13.56 13.79 -25.75
CA ASP A 519 -12.57 14.22 -26.75
C ASP A 519 -11.15 14.31 -26.17
N GLN A 520 -11.00 14.46 -24.85
CA GLN A 520 -9.72 14.45 -24.17
C GLN A 520 -9.16 13.03 -23.97
N LEU A 521 -9.93 11.97 -24.21
CA LEU A 521 -9.48 10.58 -24.10
C LEU A 521 -9.38 9.93 -25.48
N GLN A 522 -8.18 9.46 -25.83
CA GLN A 522 -7.95 8.73 -27.06
C GLN A 522 -7.39 7.34 -26.78
N ALA A 523 -7.99 6.31 -27.38
CA ALA A 523 -7.50 4.94 -27.32
C ALA A 523 -7.07 4.49 -28.72
N LEU A 524 -5.77 4.28 -28.91
CA LEU A 524 -5.17 3.99 -30.21
C LEU A 524 -4.73 2.52 -30.27
N ALA A 525 -5.38 1.73 -31.12
CA ALA A 525 -5.11 0.31 -31.24
C ALA A 525 -4.01 -0.02 -32.28
N GLY A 526 -3.31 -1.13 -32.06
CA GLY A 526 -2.34 -1.68 -33.02
C GLY A 526 -0.96 -1.01 -33.00
N ALA A 527 0.00 -1.65 -33.67
CA ALA A 527 1.44 -1.33 -33.56
C ALA A 527 1.84 0.12 -33.93
N GLY A 528 1.02 0.85 -34.68
CA GLY A 528 1.23 2.27 -34.99
C GLY A 528 0.53 3.25 -34.03
N GLY A 529 -0.14 2.75 -33.00
CA GLY A 529 -0.91 3.56 -32.05
C GLY A 529 -0.03 4.50 -31.24
N PHE A 530 1.17 4.06 -30.83
CA PHE A 530 2.11 4.92 -30.12
C PHE A 530 2.64 6.07 -30.99
N ASP A 531 3.00 5.77 -32.25
CA ASP A 531 3.44 6.79 -33.21
C ASP A 531 2.37 7.83 -33.52
N SER A 532 1.12 7.39 -33.66
CA SER A 532 -0.01 8.29 -33.86
C SER A 532 -0.23 9.15 -32.62
N GLY A 533 -0.13 8.55 -31.43
CA GLY A 533 -0.29 9.24 -30.15
C GLY A 533 0.74 10.35 -29.87
N ILE A 534 1.94 10.27 -30.46
CA ILE A 534 2.90 11.38 -30.41
C ILE A 534 2.36 12.64 -31.08
N GLY A 535 1.59 12.50 -32.18
CA GLY A 535 0.95 13.65 -32.84
C GLY A 535 -0.10 14.31 -31.96
N GLU A 536 -0.95 13.50 -31.32
CA GLU A 536 -1.98 13.96 -30.38
C GLU A 536 -1.38 14.65 -29.15
N LEU A 537 -0.28 14.10 -28.62
CA LEU A 537 0.47 14.73 -27.53
C LEU A 537 1.06 16.08 -27.94
N ILE A 538 1.66 16.17 -29.14
CA ILE A 538 2.18 17.43 -29.69
C ILE A 538 1.07 18.47 -29.76
N GLN A 539 -0.11 18.08 -30.26
CA GLN A 539 -1.26 18.96 -30.36
C GLN A 539 -1.67 19.50 -28.98
N ALA A 540 -1.80 18.62 -27.98
CA ALA A 540 -2.19 19.00 -26.61
C ALA A 540 -1.17 19.93 -25.90
N LEU A 541 0.11 19.85 -26.25
CA LEU A 541 1.16 20.66 -25.62
C LEU A 541 1.45 21.98 -26.35
N THR A 542 1.01 22.13 -27.61
CA THR A 542 1.31 23.32 -28.43
C THR A 542 0.11 24.22 -28.72
N GLN A 543 -1.12 23.72 -28.55
CA GLN A 543 -2.36 24.52 -28.53
C GLN A 543 -2.60 25.10 -27.15
#